data_AF-A0A1E5JND7-F1
#
_entry.id   AF-A0A1E5JND7-F1
#
_cell.length_a   1.000
_cell.length_b   1.000
_cell.length_c   1.000
_cell.angle_alpha   90.00
_cell.angle_beta   90.00
_cell.angle_gamma   90.00
#
_symmetry.space_group_name_H-M   'P 1'
#
loop_
_entity.id
_entity.type
_entity.pdbx_description
1 polymer ?
#
loop_
_entity_poly.entity_id
_entity_poly.type
_entity_poly.pdbx_seq_one_letter_code
_entity_poly.pdbx_strand_id
1 'polypeptide(L)'
;MSNTILNKQFTIGKLHFVSEHETRGLIYEIFYQKTYLPDYLTLNPGSIIIDVGAHIGLFSLFALRQCKNDALIYSFEPFPISFECLKRNLAPFGEKCRPYNIGIGDVTEDCSVEFTCFGDDLSTVTYKPLDKMISNYNPLLDYDNLLKIARYRDKLLYYQLKFLPFMRRYLIKRNFKKRTAET
;
A
#
# COMPACT_ATOMS: atom_id res chain seq x y z
N MET A 1 4.26 -14.20 14.84
CA MET A 1 4.87 -15.29 14.04
C MET A 1 6.12 -14.73 13.37
N SER A 2 7.17 -15.54 13.18
CA SER A 2 8.39 -15.10 12.48
C SER A 2 8.03 -14.71 11.04
N ASN A 3 7.90 -13.42 10.73
CA ASN A 3 7.71 -12.98 9.36
C ASN A 3 9.02 -13.23 8.61
N THR A 4 9.08 -14.36 7.90
CA THR A 4 10.27 -14.76 7.14
C THR A 4 10.27 -14.03 5.81
N ILE A 5 11.40 -13.41 5.46
CA ILE A 5 11.59 -12.83 4.14
C ILE A 5 11.71 -13.96 3.11
N LEU A 6 10.77 -13.99 2.17
CA LEU A 6 10.71 -14.92 1.06
C LEU A 6 11.41 -14.33 -0.18
N ASN A 7 11.72 -15.18 -1.15
CA ASN A 7 12.18 -14.74 -2.46
C ASN A 7 11.50 -15.54 -3.59
N LYS A 8 11.12 -14.86 -4.67
CA LYS A 8 10.42 -15.48 -5.82
C LYS A 8 10.64 -14.64 -7.08
N GLN A 9 10.52 -15.28 -8.24
CA GLN A 9 10.46 -14.60 -9.53
C GLN A 9 9.04 -14.09 -9.80
N PHE A 10 8.91 -12.78 -10.06
CA PHE A 10 7.67 -12.12 -10.50
C PHE A 10 7.83 -11.60 -11.94
N THR A 11 6.76 -11.02 -12.50
CA THR A 11 6.73 -10.43 -13.84
C THR A 11 7.70 -9.25 -14.01
N ILE A 12 8.08 -8.60 -12.90
CA ILE A 12 9.01 -7.46 -12.90
C ILE A 12 10.45 -7.83 -12.52
N GLY A 13 10.72 -9.10 -12.21
CA GLY A 13 12.02 -9.56 -11.74
C GLY A 13 11.95 -10.42 -10.48
N LYS A 14 13.11 -10.83 -9.98
CA LYS A 14 13.24 -11.53 -8.70
C LYS A 14 13.09 -10.53 -7.56
N LEU A 15 12.21 -10.82 -6.60
CA LEU A 15 11.93 -9.95 -5.46
C LEU A 15 12.05 -10.71 -4.15
N HIS A 16 12.47 -9.98 -3.12
CA HIS A 16 12.35 -10.33 -1.72
C HIS A 16 11.10 -9.65 -1.14
N PHE A 17 10.29 -10.40 -0.40
CA PHE A 17 9.00 -9.94 0.09
C PHE A 17 8.55 -10.73 1.33
N VAL A 18 7.49 -10.26 1.99
CA VAL A 18 6.86 -10.94 3.14
C VAL A 18 5.57 -11.63 2.73
N SER A 19 4.65 -10.90 2.07
CA SER A 19 3.36 -11.44 1.59
C SER A 19 3.29 -11.46 0.06
N GLU A 20 3.12 -12.65 -0.53
CA GLU A 20 2.98 -12.77 -2.00
C GLU A 20 1.71 -12.08 -2.48
N HIS A 21 0.60 -12.24 -1.76
CA HIS A 21 -0.69 -11.67 -2.13
C HIS A 21 -0.60 -10.13 -2.22
N GLU A 22 -0.02 -9.51 -1.19
CA GLU A 22 0.21 -8.06 -1.14
C GLU A 22 1.15 -7.61 -2.26
N THR A 23 2.27 -8.30 -2.45
CA THR A 23 3.25 -8.00 -3.50
C THR A 23 2.61 -8.00 -4.88
N ARG A 24 1.75 -8.98 -5.18
CA ARG A 24 1.02 -9.05 -6.46
C ARG A 24 0.05 -7.90 -6.65
N GLY A 25 -0.66 -7.51 -5.58
CA GLY A 25 -1.56 -6.35 -5.58
C GLY A 25 -0.81 -5.06 -5.90
N LEU A 26 0.29 -4.80 -5.19
CA LEU A 26 1.13 -3.62 -5.40
C LEU A 26 1.80 -3.60 -6.77
N ILE A 27 2.25 -4.74 -7.29
CA ILE A 27 2.75 -4.84 -8.67
C ILE A 27 1.67 -4.40 -9.67
N TYR A 28 0.43 -4.88 -9.49
CA TYR A 28 -0.68 -4.50 -10.36
C TYR A 28 -0.97 -3.00 -10.30
N GLU A 29 -1.07 -2.44 -9.10
CA GLU A 29 -1.31 -1.01 -8.87
C GLU A 29 -0.20 -0.13 -9.47
N ILE A 30 1.07 -0.44 -9.18
CA ILE A 30 2.20 0.42 -9.56
C ILE A 30 2.57 0.25 -11.03
N PHE A 31 2.72 -0.98 -11.52
CA PHE A 31 3.26 -1.22 -12.87
C PHE A 31 2.18 -1.24 -13.96
N TYR A 32 0.96 -1.69 -13.65
CA TYR A 32 -0.10 -1.84 -14.65
C TYR A 32 -1.09 -0.68 -14.60
N GLN A 33 -1.58 -0.31 -13.42
CA GLN A 33 -2.48 0.84 -13.28
C GLN A 33 -1.74 2.19 -13.29
N LYS A 34 -0.44 2.19 -12.98
CA LYS A 34 0.40 3.40 -12.92
C LYS A 34 -0.20 4.47 -12.00
N THR A 35 -0.79 4.05 -10.89
CA THR A 35 -1.50 4.93 -9.95
C THR A 35 -0.66 6.12 -9.47
N TYR A 36 0.67 5.97 -9.44
CA TYR A 36 1.63 6.99 -8.99
C TYR A 36 2.23 7.83 -10.14
N LEU A 37 1.80 7.64 -11.39
CA LEU A 37 2.16 8.48 -12.53
C LEU A 37 0.90 9.01 -13.21
N PRO A 38 0.29 10.09 -12.68
CA PRO A 38 -0.79 10.77 -13.38
C PRO A 38 -0.28 11.36 -14.71
N ASP A 39 -1.18 11.61 -15.65
CA ASP A 39 -0.84 12.01 -17.03
C ASP A 39 0.05 13.26 -17.14
N TYR A 40 0.06 14.12 -16.12
CA TYR A 40 0.87 15.34 -16.07
C TYR A 40 2.27 15.15 -15.45
N LEU A 41 2.58 13.98 -14.89
CA LEU A 41 3.86 13.70 -14.25
C LEU A 41 4.68 12.73 -15.12
N THR A 42 5.89 13.15 -15.50
CA THR A 42 6.83 12.31 -16.25
C THR A 42 8.11 12.11 -15.44
N LEU A 43 8.60 10.87 -15.40
CA LEU A 43 9.90 10.52 -14.84
C LEU A 43 10.92 10.46 -15.96
N ASN A 44 11.88 11.39 -15.94
CA ASN A 44 12.90 11.53 -16.97
C ASN A 44 14.25 10.98 -16.47
N PRO A 45 15.12 10.49 -17.38
CA PRO A 45 16.53 10.26 -17.06
C PRO A 45 17.16 11.47 -16.35
N GLY A 46 17.97 11.22 -15.32
CA GLY A 46 18.58 12.21 -14.43
C GLY A 46 17.69 12.69 -13.28
N SER A 47 16.48 12.16 -13.13
CA SER A 47 15.57 12.60 -12.04
C SER A 47 16.09 12.22 -10.66
N ILE A 48 15.83 13.10 -9.68
CA ILE A 48 15.98 12.80 -8.25
C ILE A 48 14.59 12.48 -7.70
N ILE A 49 14.46 11.32 -7.05
CA ILE A 49 13.17 10.77 -6.62
C ILE A 49 13.25 10.49 -5.12
N ILE A 50 12.23 10.94 -4.39
CA ILE A 50 12.07 10.69 -2.96
C ILE A 50 10.87 9.76 -2.80
N ASP A 51 11.12 8.52 -2.41
CA ASP A 51 10.13 7.46 -2.21
C ASP A 51 9.85 7.31 -0.70
N VAL A 52 8.79 7.96 -0.22
CA VAL A 52 8.40 7.97 1.20
C VAL A 52 7.37 6.87 1.47
N GLY A 53 7.67 5.97 2.40
CA GLY A 53 6.88 4.75 2.60
C GLY A 53 7.19 3.71 1.51
N ALA A 54 8.47 3.54 1.21
CA ALA A 54 8.94 2.74 0.08
C ALA A 54 8.57 1.24 0.17
N HIS A 55 8.17 0.76 1.34
CA HIS A 55 7.80 -0.63 1.62
C HIS A 55 8.92 -1.58 1.16
N ILE A 56 8.64 -2.55 0.28
CA ILE A 56 9.66 -3.45 -0.29
C ILE A 56 10.39 -2.89 -1.54
N GLY A 57 10.15 -1.64 -1.91
CA GLY A 57 10.84 -0.92 -3.00
C GLY A 57 10.20 -1.02 -4.38
N LEU A 58 8.93 -1.41 -4.50
CA LEU A 58 8.28 -1.59 -5.80
C LEU A 58 8.18 -0.29 -6.60
N PHE A 59 7.87 0.84 -5.96
CA PHE A 59 7.83 2.13 -6.64
C PHE A 59 9.22 2.58 -7.08
N SER A 60 10.23 2.48 -6.20
CA SER A 60 11.63 2.72 -6.56
C SER A 60 12.09 1.93 -7.81
N LEU A 61 11.77 0.63 -7.88
CA LEU A 61 12.08 -0.21 -9.06
C LEU A 61 11.33 0.24 -10.32
N PHE A 62 10.06 0.61 -10.17
CA PHE A 62 9.26 1.15 -11.25
C PHE A 62 9.85 2.46 -11.79
N ALA A 63 10.18 3.38 -10.89
CA ALA A 63 10.75 4.68 -11.21
C ALA A 63 12.10 4.56 -11.93
N LEU A 64 12.99 3.68 -11.45
CA LEU A 64 14.24 3.34 -12.16
C LEU A 64 13.97 2.89 -13.59
N ARG A 65 13.01 1.99 -13.79
CA ARG A 65 12.67 1.49 -15.13
C ARG A 65 12.17 2.60 -16.05
N GLN A 66 11.36 3.53 -15.53
CA GLN A 66 10.87 4.68 -16.30
C GLN A 66 11.99 5.65 -16.67
N CYS A 67 12.94 5.87 -15.77
CA CYS A 67 14.12 6.69 -16.02
C CYS A 67 15.26 5.95 -16.76
N LYS A 68 15.01 4.75 -17.32
CA LYS A 68 16.04 3.93 -18.00
C LYS A 68 17.28 3.65 -17.12
N ASN A 69 17.06 3.43 -15.83
CA ASN A 69 18.07 3.27 -14.78
C ASN A 69 18.97 4.49 -14.58
N ASP A 70 18.58 5.67 -15.06
CA ASP A 70 19.28 6.93 -14.85
C ASP A 70 18.43 7.81 -13.92
N ALA A 71 18.46 7.50 -12.63
CA ALA A 71 17.81 8.30 -11.59
C ALA A 71 18.53 8.07 -10.26
N LEU A 72 18.43 9.05 -9.37
CA LEU A 72 18.88 8.94 -7.99
C LEU A 72 17.64 8.84 -7.09
N ILE A 73 17.50 7.74 -6.36
CA ILE A 73 16.34 7.46 -5.53
C ILE A 73 16.75 7.41 -4.05
N TYR A 74 16.04 8.19 -3.24
CA TYR A 74 16.10 8.16 -1.79
C TYR A 74 14.83 7.50 -1.28
N SER A 75 14.94 6.31 -0.70
CA SER A 75 13.79 5.49 -0.28
C SER A 75 13.73 5.45 1.25
N PHE A 76 12.59 5.81 1.83
CA PHE A 76 12.38 5.87 3.27
C PHE A 76 11.33 4.84 3.67
N GLU A 77 11.70 3.86 4.48
CA GLU A 77 10.79 2.82 4.99
C GLU A 77 11.03 2.59 6.49
N PRO A 78 10.09 2.98 7.38
CA PRO A 78 10.27 2.84 8.81
C PRO A 78 10.19 1.38 9.29
N PHE A 79 9.44 0.50 8.63
CA PHE A 79 9.13 -0.82 9.16
C PHE A 79 10.26 -1.84 8.86
N PRO A 80 11.00 -2.35 9.87
CA PRO A 80 12.29 -3.01 9.68
C PRO A 80 12.28 -4.19 8.71
N ILE A 81 11.23 -5.01 8.74
CA ILE A 81 11.17 -6.18 7.86
C ILE A 81 10.96 -5.81 6.40
N SER A 82 10.11 -4.81 6.12
CA SER A 82 9.91 -4.33 4.75
C SER A 82 11.14 -3.56 4.25
N PHE A 83 11.82 -2.84 5.16
CA PHE A 83 13.10 -2.22 4.89
C PHE A 83 14.21 -3.24 4.51
N GLU A 84 14.25 -4.40 5.17
CA GLU A 84 15.19 -5.46 4.78
C GLU A 84 14.87 -6.02 3.38
N CYS A 85 13.60 -6.13 2.99
CA CYS A 85 13.22 -6.44 1.62
C CYS A 85 13.64 -5.33 0.64
N LEU A 86 13.39 -4.06 0.98
CA LEU A 86 13.79 -2.88 0.21
C LEU A 86 15.29 -2.90 -0.10
N LYS A 87 16.13 -3.05 0.93
CA LYS A 87 17.58 -3.15 0.78
C LYS A 87 17.98 -4.25 -0.19
N ARG A 88 17.44 -5.46 -0.04
CA ARG A 88 17.79 -6.59 -0.90
C ARG A 88 17.32 -6.40 -2.34
N ASN A 89 16.17 -5.76 -2.54
CA ASN A 89 15.61 -5.50 -3.86
C ASN A 89 16.33 -4.37 -4.59
N LEU A 90 16.82 -3.36 -3.87
CA LEU A 90 17.53 -2.22 -4.45
C LEU A 90 19.06 -2.40 -4.52
N ALA A 91 19.63 -3.40 -3.83
CA ALA A 91 21.06 -3.70 -3.86
C ALA A 91 21.69 -3.77 -5.27
N PRO A 92 21.04 -4.32 -6.31
CA PRO A 92 21.61 -4.35 -7.66
C PRO A 92 21.83 -2.96 -8.30
N PHE A 93 21.21 -1.91 -7.78
CA PHE A 93 21.30 -0.55 -8.32
C PHE A 93 22.37 0.31 -7.63
N GLY A 94 23.00 -0.21 -6.57
CA GLY A 94 24.12 0.44 -5.88
C GLY A 94 23.81 1.88 -5.48
N GLU A 95 24.73 2.80 -5.78
CA GLU A 95 24.67 4.21 -5.36
C GLU A 95 23.46 5.00 -5.89
N LYS A 96 22.77 4.47 -6.92
CA LYS A 96 21.54 5.06 -7.47
C LYS A 96 20.35 4.95 -6.50
N CYS A 97 20.40 4.02 -5.55
CA CYS A 97 19.34 3.79 -4.58
C CYS A 97 19.90 3.92 -3.16
N ARG A 98 19.31 4.81 -2.38
CA ARG A 98 19.72 5.11 -1.00
C ARG A 98 18.55 4.81 -0.07
N PRO A 99 18.47 3.58 0.47
CA PRO A 99 17.41 3.21 1.41
C PRO A 99 17.75 3.69 2.84
N TYR A 100 16.78 4.26 3.53
CA TYR A 100 16.86 4.71 4.92
C TYR A 100 15.76 4.06 5.77
N ASN A 101 16.13 3.46 6.91
CA ASN A 101 15.17 2.82 7.81
C ASN A 101 14.55 3.84 8.79
N ILE A 102 13.89 4.86 8.24
CA ILE A 102 13.26 5.93 8.99
C ILE A 102 11.93 6.32 8.34
N GLY A 103 11.02 6.88 9.12
CA GLY A 103 9.81 7.52 8.62
C GLY A 103 10.04 9.02 8.39
N ILE A 104 9.28 9.61 7.47
CA ILE A 104 9.24 11.07 7.29
C ILE A 104 7.95 11.60 7.89
N GLY A 105 8.05 12.62 8.74
CA GLY A 105 6.93 13.22 9.44
C GLY A 105 7.16 14.70 9.73
N ASP A 106 6.08 15.40 10.04
CA ASP A 106 6.11 16.80 10.50
C ASP A 106 6.47 16.83 12.00
N VAL A 107 7.77 16.79 12.28
CA VAL A 107 8.34 16.76 13.64
C VAL A 107 9.52 17.74 13.73
N THR A 108 9.70 18.35 14.90
CA THR A 108 10.79 19.31 15.13
C THR A 108 12.12 18.64 15.42
N GLU A 109 12.09 17.40 15.92
CA GLU A 109 13.25 16.59 16.30
C GLU A 109 12.99 15.11 15.96
N ASP A 110 14.06 14.33 15.82
CA ASP A 110 13.97 12.89 15.59
C ASP A 110 13.21 12.22 16.74
N CYS A 111 12.25 11.35 16.40
CA CYS A 111 11.42 10.67 17.38
C CYS A 111 11.14 9.20 17.00
N SER A 112 10.83 8.40 18.01
CA SER A 112 10.33 7.03 17.82
C SER A 112 8.81 7.01 17.94
N VAL A 113 8.14 6.30 17.04
CA VAL A 113 6.69 6.17 17.02
C VAL A 113 6.32 4.70 16.91
N GLU A 114 5.30 4.28 17.65
CA GLU A 114 4.75 2.93 17.54
C GLU A 114 3.83 2.81 16.32
N PHE A 115 3.99 1.71 15.59
CA PHE A 115 3.14 1.36 14.48
C PHE A 115 2.15 0.26 14.90
N THR A 116 0.89 0.42 14.48
CA THR A 116 -0.16 -0.58 14.60
C THR A 116 -0.24 -1.40 13.32
N CYS A 117 -0.19 -2.73 13.47
CA CYS A 117 -0.40 -3.69 12.38
C CYS A 117 -1.83 -4.24 12.44
N PHE A 118 -2.56 -4.16 11.34
CA PHE A 118 -3.88 -4.78 11.22
C PHE A 118 -3.75 -6.18 10.61
N GLY A 119 -3.55 -7.18 11.46
CA GLY A 119 -3.24 -8.55 11.03
C GLY A 119 -1.82 -8.68 10.47
N ASP A 120 -1.64 -9.56 9.49
CA ASP A 120 -0.32 -9.86 8.88
C ASP A 120 0.02 -8.97 7.67
N ASP A 121 -0.86 -8.03 7.30
CA ASP A 121 -0.71 -7.17 6.11
C ASP A 121 0.13 -5.93 6.44
N LEU A 122 1.31 -5.83 5.81
CA LEU A 122 2.27 -4.76 6.05
C LEU A 122 1.89 -3.46 5.32
N SER A 123 1.10 -3.54 4.25
CA SER A 123 0.68 -2.37 3.46
C SER A 123 -0.22 -1.39 4.24
N THR A 124 -0.83 -1.85 5.32
CA THR A 124 -1.77 -1.06 6.12
C THR A 124 -1.21 -0.61 7.46
N VAL A 125 0.05 -0.93 7.73
CA VAL A 125 0.75 -0.56 8.96
C VAL A 125 0.77 0.96 9.10
N THR A 126 0.40 1.45 10.28
CA THR A 126 0.18 2.88 10.50
C THR A 126 0.47 3.29 11.92
N TYR A 127 0.96 4.51 12.12
CA TYR A 127 1.04 5.13 13.44
C TYR A 127 -0.25 5.88 13.83
N LYS A 128 -1.23 5.98 12.92
CA LYS A 128 -2.55 6.58 13.16
C LYS A 128 -3.67 5.55 12.96
N PRO A 129 -3.81 4.57 13.88
CA PRO A 129 -4.74 3.46 13.70
C PRO A 129 -6.19 3.92 13.55
N LEU A 130 -6.62 4.92 14.31
CA LEU A 130 -7.98 5.45 14.22
C LEU A 130 -8.26 6.08 12.85
N ASP A 131 -7.34 6.92 12.35
CA ASP A 131 -7.48 7.55 11.02
C ASP A 131 -7.50 6.51 9.91
N LYS A 132 -6.67 5.47 10.03
CA LYS A 132 -6.63 4.35 9.07
C LYS A 132 -7.92 3.54 9.11
N MET A 133 -8.47 3.26 10.29
CA MET A 133 -9.77 2.61 10.42
C MET A 133 -10.87 3.47 9.80
N ILE A 134 -10.92 4.76 10.11
CA ILE A 134 -11.88 5.69 9.52
C ILE A 134 -11.73 5.65 7.99
N SER A 135 -10.53 5.84 7.45
CA SER A 135 -10.27 5.80 6.01
C SER A 135 -10.72 4.49 5.34
N ASN A 136 -10.37 3.34 5.95
CA ASN A 136 -10.69 2.02 5.41
C ASN A 136 -12.20 1.70 5.47
N TYR A 137 -12.91 2.16 6.51
CA TYR A 137 -14.30 1.80 6.75
C TYR A 137 -15.32 2.87 6.35
N ASN A 138 -14.91 4.13 6.16
CA ASN A 138 -15.79 5.22 5.74
C ASN A 138 -16.48 4.94 4.38
N PRO A 139 -15.80 4.35 3.37
CA PRO A 139 -16.47 3.94 2.12
C PRO A 139 -17.61 2.94 2.31
N LEU A 140 -17.65 2.22 3.43
CA LEU A 140 -18.73 1.27 3.74
C LEU A 140 -19.96 1.94 4.35
N LEU A 141 -19.86 3.22 4.73
CA LEU A 141 -20.97 4.05 5.18
C LEU A 141 -21.65 4.78 4.00
N ASP A 142 -20.93 4.98 2.90
CA ASP A 142 -21.46 5.59 1.68
C ASP A 142 -22.17 4.55 0.79
N TYR A 143 -23.36 4.91 0.30
CA TYR A 143 -24.19 3.99 -0.49
C TYR A 143 -23.54 3.61 -1.82
N ASP A 144 -23.07 4.60 -2.59
CA ASP A 144 -22.58 4.38 -3.94
C ASP A 144 -21.30 3.56 -3.93
N ASN A 145 -20.39 3.85 -2.99
CA ASN A 145 -19.18 3.08 -2.77
C ASN A 145 -19.49 1.67 -2.26
N LEU A 146 -20.37 1.53 -1.26
CA LEU A 146 -20.73 0.20 -0.74
C LEU A 146 -21.40 -0.65 -1.82
N LEU A 147 -22.26 -0.09 -2.66
CA LEU A 147 -22.90 -0.79 -3.78
C LEU A 147 -21.86 -1.30 -4.79
N LYS A 148 -20.87 -0.45 -5.15
CA LYS A 148 -19.77 -0.84 -6.05
C LYS A 148 -18.93 -1.97 -5.47
N ILE A 149 -18.56 -1.89 -4.20
CA ILE A 149 -17.75 -2.91 -3.50
C ILE A 149 -18.53 -4.23 -3.37
N ALA A 150 -19.80 -4.16 -2.93
CA ALA A 150 -20.64 -5.32 -2.72
C ALA A 150 -20.85 -6.12 -4.02
N ARG A 151 -20.90 -5.45 -5.19
CA ARG A 151 -20.99 -6.12 -6.49
C ARG A 151 -19.95 -7.23 -6.69
N TYR A 152 -18.76 -7.03 -6.15
CA TYR A 152 -17.64 -7.96 -6.27
C TYR A 152 -17.43 -8.85 -5.04
N ARG A 153 -17.76 -8.35 -3.84
CA ARG A 153 -17.45 -9.02 -2.57
C ARG A 153 -18.64 -9.71 -1.89
N ASP A 154 -19.87 -9.27 -2.12
CA ASP A 154 -21.08 -9.79 -1.49
C ASP A 154 -22.31 -9.54 -2.38
N LYS A 155 -22.60 -10.52 -3.26
CA LYS A 155 -23.70 -10.41 -4.23
C LYS A 155 -25.07 -10.25 -3.57
N LEU A 156 -25.28 -10.86 -2.40
CA LEU A 156 -26.55 -10.74 -1.68
C LEU A 156 -26.74 -9.31 -1.19
N LEU A 157 -25.73 -8.75 -0.52
CA LEU A 157 -25.76 -7.37 -0.07
C LEU A 157 -25.92 -6.40 -1.24
N TYR A 158 -25.27 -6.65 -2.39
CA TYR A 158 -25.43 -5.84 -3.60
C TYR A 158 -26.88 -5.77 -4.06
N TYR A 159 -27.57 -6.91 -4.18
CA TYR A 159 -28.97 -6.92 -4.61
C TYR A 159 -29.91 -6.31 -3.58
N GLN A 160 -29.65 -6.53 -2.28
CA GLN A 160 -30.40 -5.87 -1.21
C GLN A 160 -30.26 -4.35 -1.27
N LEU A 161 -29.05 -3.82 -1.46
CA LEU A 161 -28.80 -2.38 -1.59
C LEU A 161 -29.42 -1.81 -2.88
N LYS A 162 -29.40 -2.58 -3.98
CA LYS A 162 -29.92 -2.14 -5.28
C LYS A 162 -31.44 -2.07 -5.28
N PHE A 163 -32.12 -3.11 -4.80
CA PHE A 163 -33.56 -3.29 -4.96
C PHE A 163 -34.41 -2.96 -3.73
N LEU A 164 -33.81 -2.77 -2.54
CA LEU A 164 -34.53 -2.42 -1.31
C LEU A 164 -34.14 -1.01 -0.82
N PRO A 165 -34.55 0.08 -1.52
CA PRO A 165 -34.15 1.44 -1.18
C PRO A 165 -34.53 1.85 0.25
N PHE A 166 -35.68 1.39 0.73
CA PHE A 166 -36.17 1.63 2.08
C PHE A 166 -35.32 0.96 3.17
N MET A 167 -34.59 -0.12 2.85
CA MET A 167 -33.69 -0.81 3.78
C MET A 167 -32.26 -0.30 3.71
N ARG A 168 -31.88 0.55 2.74
CA ARG A 168 -30.48 0.94 2.50
C ARG A 168 -29.77 1.42 3.76
N ARG A 169 -30.38 2.34 4.51
CA ARG A 169 -29.78 2.87 5.76
C ARG A 169 -29.52 1.78 6.79
N TYR A 170 -30.46 0.84 6.94
CA TYR A 170 -30.30 -0.31 7.83
C TYR A 170 -29.20 -1.26 7.34
N LEU A 171 -29.20 -1.60 6.06
CA LEU A 171 -28.23 -2.52 5.45
C LEU A 171 -26.80 -1.98 5.50
N ILE A 172 -26.61 -0.68 5.22
CA ILE A 172 -25.33 0.02 5.35
C ILE A 172 -24.84 -0.05 6.80
N LYS A 173 -25.67 0.36 7.77
CA LYS A 173 -25.29 0.33 9.20
C LYS A 173 -25.00 -1.08 9.70
N ARG A 174 -25.78 -2.08 9.24
CA ARG A 174 -25.57 -3.49 9.58
C ARG A 174 -24.27 -4.02 8.99
N ASN A 175 -23.98 -3.72 7.73
CA ASN A 175 -22.74 -4.14 7.07
C ASN A 175 -21.52 -3.52 7.73
N PHE A 176 -21.57 -2.21 8.04
CA PHE A 176 -20.51 -1.52 8.77
C PHE A 176 -20.25 -2.21 10.11
N LYS A 177 -21.27 -2.37 10.95
CA LYS A 177 -21.14 -3.04 12.25
C LYS A 177 -20.54 -4.44 12.14
N LYS A 178 -20.98 -5.26 11.18
CA LYS A 178 -20.43 -6.61 10.98
C LYS A 178 -18.94 -6.61 10.62
N ARG A 179 -18.44 -5.55 9.97
CA ARG A 179 -17.05 -5.46 9.51
C ARG A 179 -16.13 -4.73 10.49
N THR A 180 -16.69 -3.91 11.38
CA THR A 180 -15.93 -3.13 12.37
C THR A 180 -16.06 -3.66 13.79
N ALA A 181 -16.99 -4.56 14.06
CA ALA A 181 -17.19 -5.14 15.39
C ALA A 181 -16.38 -6.43 15.55
N GLU A 182 -15.05 -6.34 15.43
CA GLU A 182 -14.08 -7.28 16.02
C GLU A 182 -12.78 -6.51 16.32
N THR A 183 -12.69 -5.97 17.53
CA THR A 183 -11.50 -5.81 18.39
C THR A 183 -12.01 -5.56 19.80
#